data_AF-A0A6A3QU98-F1
#
_entry.id   AF-A0A6A3QU98-F1
#
_cell.length_a   1.000
_cell.length_b   1.000
_cell.length_c   1.000
_cell.angle_alpha   90.00
_cell.angle_beta   90.00
_cell.angle_gamma   90.00
#
_symmetry.space_group_name_H-M   'P 1'
#
loop_
_entity.id
_entity.type
_entity.pdbx_description
1 polymer ?
#
loop_
_entity_poly.entity_id
_entity_poly.type
_entity_poly.pdbx_seq_one_letter_code
_entity_poly.pdbx_strand_id
1 'polypeptide(L)'
;MSTYVPTFENFIFDQLVTNKGSLNYCNEIGVKIVGWAARDASLFEWTDDSLGKIYTSEKDVDGVPQCPTACYKHQDQAKSADTSACEGTPFDMSLWPTQNMDGGAGGDWGQRVNAENLLATLDQDQTVIVAHEIGHGFGLPDFYEETDKPTTDFPVYIMEAGSSMTVTPSDGWMLRRVLENIKSRYSF
;
A
#
# COMPACT_ATOMS: atom_id res chain seq x y z
N MET A 1 -9.95 23.69 18.81
CA MET A 1 -8.65 23.08 18.48
C MET A 1 -8.51 23.14 16.97
N SER A 2 -7.49 23.82 16.46
CA SER A 2 -7.15 23.73 15.04
C SER A 2 -6.57 22.33 14.84
N THR A 3 -7.37 21.41 14.34
CA THR A 3 -6.90 20.08 13.95
C THR A 3 -5.88 20.28 12.84
N TYR A 4 -4.61 20.03 13.16
CA TYR A 4 -3.59 19.84 12.14
C TYR A 4 -4.00 18.61 11.35
N VAL A 5 -4.64 18.84 10.20
CA VAL A 5 -4.86 17.83 9.17
C VAL A 5 -3.72 18.04 8.20
N PRO A 6 -2.71 17.16 8.15
CA PRO A 6 -1.62 17.33 7.22
C PRO A 6 -2.20 17.36 5.80
N THR A 7 -1.71 18.28 4.97
CA THR A 7 -2.05 18.35 3.56
C THR A 7 -1.34 17.22 2.82
N PHE A 8 -1.82 16.00 3.00
CA PHE A 8 -1.43 14.85 2.20
C PHE A 8 -2.27 14.91 0.91
N GLU A 9 -1.61 15.17 -0.22
CA GLU A 9 -2.24 15.28 -1.54
C GLU A 9 -2.26 13.96 -2.32
N ASN A 10 -1.73 12.88 -1.74
CA ASN A 10 -1.62 11.60 -2.42
C ASN A 10 -1.93 10.46 -1.44
N PHE A 11 -3.13 9.90 -1.58
CA PHE A 11 -3.62 8.72 -0.90
C PHE A 11 -3.97 7.64 -1.93
N ILE A 12 -4.18 6.40 -1.49
CA ILE A 12 -4.72 5.33 -2.34
C ILE A 12 -6.04 5.76 -3.00
N PHE A 13 -6.86 6.60 -2.37
CA PHE A 13 -8.04 7.20 -2.99
C PHE A 13 -7.72 8.02 -4.26
N ASP A 14 -6.64 8.82 -4.26
CA ASP A 14 -6.21 9.60 -5.43
C ASP A 14 -5.81 8.68 -6.57
N GLN A 15 -5.11 7.59 -6.27
CA GLN A 15 -4.70 6.59 -7.26
C GLN A 15 -5.90 5.85 -7.84
N LEU A 16 -6.84 5.41 -7.00
CA LEU A 16 -8.07 4.75 -7.44
C LEU A 16 -8.87 5.66 -8.38
N VAL A 17 -9.08 6.93 -8.02
CA VAL A 17 -9.83 7.88 -8.85
C VAL A 17 -9.08 8.19 -10.16
N THR A 18 -7.77 8.43 -10.10
CA THR A 18 -6.94 8.73 -11.28
C THR A 18 -6.96 7.58 -12.29
N ASN A 19 -6.90 6.34 -11.79
CA ASN A 19 -6.90 5.14 -12.62
C ASN A 19 -8.30 4.71 -13.08
N LYS A 20 -9.34 5.49 -12.75
CA LYS A 20 -10.74 5.10 -12.97
C LYS A 20 -11.03 3.72 -12.40
N GLY A 21 -10.34 3.38 -11.29
CA GLY A 21 -10.55 2.16 -10.56
C GLY A 21 -12.01 2.09 -10.14
N SER A 22 -12.66 0.97 -10.46
CA SER A 22 -14.02 0.72 -10.00
C SER A 22 -13.95 -0.03 -8.68
N LEU A 23 -14.54 0.56 -7.65
CA LEU A 23 -14.94 -0.18 -6.45
C LEU A 23 -16.27 -0.84 -6.78
N ASN A 24 -16.23 -2.14 -7.10
CA ASN A 24 -17.47 -2.87 -7.29
C ASN A 24 -18.23 -2.86 -5.95
N TYR A 25 -19.52 -2.55 -5.99
CA TYR A 25 -20.39 -2.43 -4.81
C TYR A 25 -20.54 -3.75 -4.01
N CYS A 26 -19.85 -4.81 -4.44
CA CYS A 26 -19.54 -6.01 -3.68
C CYS A 26 -18.01 -6.26 -3.65
N ASN A 27 -17.35 -5.58 -2.70
CA ASN A 27 -16.19 -5.99 -1.89
C ASN A 27 -14.78 -6.25 -2.47
N GLU A 28 -14.44 -6.05 -3.74
CA GLU A 28 -13.08 -6.36 -4.20
C GLU A 28 -12.43 -5.27 -5.07
N ILE A 29 -11.18 -4.90 -4.72
CA ILE A 29 -10.26 -4.17 -5.59
C ILE A 29 -9.36 -5.23 -6.23
N GLY A 30 -9.45 -5.39 -7.55
CA GLY A 30 -8.55 -6.28 -8.29
C GLY A 30 -7.14 -5.70 -8.32
N VAL A 31 -6.17 -6.41 -7.73
CA VAL A 31 -4.75 -6.08 -7.82
C VAL A 31 -4.11 -6.96 -8.90
N LYS A 32 -3.26 -6.36 -9.74
CA LYS A 32 -2.46 -7.07 -10.73
C LYS A 32 -0.98 -6.85 -10.45
N ILE A 33 -0.24 -7.95 -10.29
CA ILE A 33 1.22 -7.89 -10.26
C ILE A 33 1.71 -7.69 -11.69
N VAL A 34 2.52 -6.66 -11.91
CA VAL A 34 2.99 -6.24 -13.24
C VAL A 34 4.51 -6.29 -13.39
N GLY A 35 5.22 -6.55 -12.30
CA GLY A 35 6.66 -6.70 -12.29
C GLY A 35 7.19 -7.14 -10.94
N TRP A 36 8.42 -7.63 -10.95
CA TRP A 36 9.15 -8.12 -9.78
C TRP A 36 10.55 -7.55 -9.80
N ALA A 37 11.12 -7.26 -8.63
CA ALA A 37 12.51 -6.83 -8.52
C ALA A 37 13.29 -7.81 -7.64
N ALA A 38 14.44 -8.28 -8.13
CA ALA A 38 15.29 -9.21 -7.40
C ALA A 38 16.76 -9.02 -7.76
N ARG A 39 17.66 -9.58 -6.93
CA ARG A 39 19.11 -9.51 -7.21
C ARG A 39 19.50 -10.37 -8.41
N ASP A 40 18.77 -11.45 -8.63
CA ASP A 40 19.01 -12.43 -9.69
C ASP A 40 17.67 -13.04 -10.13
N ALA A 41 17.46 -13.19 -11.43
CA ALA A 41 16.24 -13.77 -11.98
C ALA A 41 16.13 -15.28 -11.69
N SER A 42 17.25 -15.96 -11.42
CA SER A 42 17.29 -17.38 -11.04
C SER A 42 16.67 -17.67 -9.67
N LEU A 43 16.31 -16.65 -8.89
CA LEU A 43 15.55 -16.80 -7.65
C LEU A 43 14.08 -17.15 -7.89
N PHE A 44 13.59 -16.99 -9.13
CA PHE A 44 12.23 -17.32 -9.52
C PHE A 44 12.17 -18.67 -10.23
N GLU A 45 11.07 -19.39 -10.03
CA GLU A 45 10.82 -20.68 -10.68
C GLU A 45 10.33 -20.54 -12.13
N TRP A 46 10.13 -19.30 -12.59
CA TRP A 46 9.74 -18.95 -13.96
C TRP A 46 10.73 -17.98 -14.57
N THR A 47 10.80 -17.96 -15.90
CA THR A 47 11.78 -17.15 -16.66
C THR A 47 11.14 -16.27 -17.73
N ASP A 48 9.83 -16.38 -17.93
CA ASP A 48 9.06 -15.54 -18.84
C ASP A 48 8.35 -14.40 -18.09
N ASP A 49 7.62 -13.54 -18.82
CA ASP A 49 6.90 -12.41 -18.24
C ASP A 49 5.45 -12.77 -17.86
N SER A 50 5.10 -14.05 -17.72
CA SER A 50 3.71 -14.48 -17.46
C SER A 50 3.15 -13.96 -16.15
N LEU A 51 4.00 -13.75 -15.14
CA LEU A 51 3.66 -13.16 -13.84
C LEU A 51 4.14 -11.71 -13.70
N GLY A 52 4.56 -11.07 -14.79
CA GLY A 52 5.18 -9.75 -14.82
C GLY A 52 6.70 -9.83 -15.02
N LYS A 53 7.27 -8.74 -15.55
CA LYS A 53 8.69 -8.66 -15.91
C LYS A 53 9.57 -8.68 -14.65
N ILE A 54 10.65 -9.45 -14.69
CA ILE A 54 11.65 -9.50 -13.60
C ILE A 54 12.76 -8.47 -13.90
N TYR A 55 12.94 -7.52 -12.98
CA TYR A 55 13.97 -6.50 -13.01
C TYR A 55 15.12 -6.86 -12.06
N THR A 56 16.35 -6.80 -12.55
CA THR A 56 17.56 -7.13 -11.77
C THR A 56 18.62 -6.03 -11.76
N SER A 57 18.45 -5.01 -12.61
CA SER A 57 19.40 -3.93 -12.80
C SER A 57 19.21 -2.76 -11.84
N GLU A 58 17.96 -2.37 -11.58
CA GLU A 58 17.65 -1.18 -10.80
C GLU A 58 17.66 -1.47 -9.31
N LYS A 59 18.24 -0.53 -8.54
CA LYS A 59 18.42 -0.63 -7.09
C LYS A 59 18.15 0.72 -6.45
N ASP A 60 17.69 0.68 -5.21
CA ASP A 60 17.58 1.88 -4.38
C ASP A 60 18.98 2.38 -3.92
N VAL A 61 18.97 3.43 -3.10
CA VAL A 61 20.19 4.05 -2.54
C VAL A 61 21.03 3.10 -1.68
N ASP A 62 20.41 2.07 -1.12
CA ASP A 62 21.03 1.05 -0.26
C ASP A 62 21.43 -0.21 -1.05
N GLY A 63 21.23 -0.21 -2.38
CA GLY A 63 21.56 -1.33 -3.25
C GLY A 63 20.56 -2.49 -3.19
N VAL A 64 19.34 -2.25 -2.67
CA VAL A 64 18.23 -3.20 -2.69
C VAL A 64 17.55 -3.15 -4.06
N PRO A 65 17.31 -4.29 -4.73
CA PRO A 65 16.60 -4.31 -6.01
C PRO A 65 15.23 -3.64 -5.91
N GLN A 66 14.88 -2.86 -6.93
CA GLN A 66 13.59 -2.19 -7.00
C GLN A 66 12.99 -2.22 -8.41
N CYS A 67 11.66 -2.12 -8.49
CA CYS A 67 11.00 -1.93 -9.78
C CYS A 67 11.37 -0.55 -10.35
N PRO A 68 11.48 -0.40 -11.69
CA PRO A 68 11.99 0.83 -12.26
C PRO A 68 11.20 2.08 -11.90
N THR A 69 11.89 3.12 -11.48
CA THR A 69 11.28 4.43 -11.20
C THR A 69 10.57 5.01 -12.42
N ALA A 70 11.10 4.78 -13.63
CA ALA A 70 10.47 5.13 -14.90
C ALA A 70 9.10 4.44 -15.16
N CYS A 71 8.79 3.37 -14.41
CA CYS A 71 7.51 2.67 -14.45
C CYS A 71 6.56 3.12 -13.34
N TYR A 72 7.00 3.91 -12.38
CA TYR A 72 6.18 4.31 -11.24
C TYR A 72 5.29 5.51 -11.60
N LYS A 73 3.97 5.30 -11.58
CA LYS A 73 3.00 6.30 -12.03
C LYS A 73 2.82 7.49 -11.10
N HIS A 74 3.33 7.40 -9.87
CA HIS A 74 3.23 8.45 -8.85
C HIS A 74 4.60 8.97 -8.40
N GLN A 75 5.61 8.83 -9.27
CA GLN A 75 6.94 9.39 -9.05
C GLN A 75 6.84 10.89 -8.72
N ASP A 76 7.65 11.34 -7.75
CA ASP A 76 7.67 12.72 -7.26
C ASP A 76 6.29 13.25 -6.83
N GLN A 77 5.43 12.36 -6.30
CA GLN A 77 4.07 12.66 -5.87
C GLN A 77 3.16 13.15 -7.01
N ALA A 78 3.50 12.85 -8.26
CA ALA A 78 2.66 13.20 -9.40
C ALA A 78 1.33 12.42 -9.39
N LYS A 79 0.25 13.08 -9.81
CA LYS A 79 -1.04 12.40 -10.05
C LYS A 79 -0.90 11.34 -11.14
N SER A 80 -0.15 11.65 -12.20
CA SER A 80 0.22 10.72 -13.27
C SER A 80 1.57 11.16 -13.84
N ALA A 81 2.63 10.46 -13.47
CA ALA A 81 3.97 10.65 -14.02
C ALA A 81 4.05 10.20 -15.48
N ASP A 82 5.05 10.70 -16.21
CA ASP A 82 5.38 10.21 -17.55
C ASP A 82 6.13 8.88 -17.45
N THR A 83 5.47 7.79 -17.85
CA THR A 83 6.04 6.45 -17.85
C THR A 83 6.39 5.96 -19.26
N SER A 84 6.59 6.88 -20.22
CA SER A 84 6.95 6.53 -21.60
C SER A 84 8.30 5.81 -21.73
N ALA A 85 9.19 6.01 -20.76
CA ALA A 85 10.47 5.30 -20.65
C ALA A 85 10.36 3.93 -19.95
N CYS A 86 9.18 3.52 -19.49
CA CYS A 86 8.98 2.21 -18.84
C CYS A 86 9.11 1.08 -19.88
N GLU A 87 10.08 0.19 -19.68
CA GLU A 87 10.25 -1.01 -20.53
C GLU A 87 9.32 -2.18 -20.19
N GLY A 88 8.39 -1.98 -19.25
CA GLY A 88 7.41 -2.98 -18.84
C GLY A 88 6.04 -2.35 -18.68
N THR A 89 5.24 -2.86 -17.73
CA THR A 89 3.94 -2.26 -17.42
C THR A 89 4.08 -1.29 -16.26
N PRO A 90 3.66 -0.01 -16.42
CA PRO A 90 3.64 0.95 -15.33
C PRO A 90 2.83 0.47 -14.13
N PHE A 91 3.24 0.85 -12.92
CA PHE A 91 2.62 0.41 -11.67
C PHE A 91 2.25 1.57 -10.75
N ASP A 92 1.29 1.32 -9.86
CA ASP A 92 0.72 2.31 -8.93
C ASP A 92 1.26 2.16 -7.51
N MET A 93 1.53 0.93 -7.06
CA MET A 93 2.01 0.63 -5.71
C MET A 93 3.09 -0.45 -5.77
N SER A 94 3.94 -0.50 -4.74
CA SER A 94 5.00 -1.50 -4.58
C SER A 94 4.93 -2.20 -3.22
N LEU A 95 5.19 -3.51 -3.18
CA LEU A 95 5.25 -4.31 -1.95
C LEU A 95 6.68 -4.79 -1.72
N TRP A 96 7.25 -4.49 -0.55
CA TRP A 96 8.65 -4.73 -0.22
C TRP A 96 8.79 -5.62 1.00
N PRO A 97 8.99 -6.94 0.82
CA PRO A 97 9.41 -7.82 1.90
C PRO A 97 10.84 -7.47 2.34
N THR A 98 11.01 -7.07 3.61
CA THR A 98 12.28 -6.60 4.16
C THR A 98 12.74 -7.48 5.32
N GLN A 99 13.94 -8.03 5.21
CA GLN A 99 14.56 -8.83 6.27
C GLN A 99 14.92 -7.96 7.48
N ASN A 100 14.77 -8.51 8.68
CA ASN A 100 15.14 -7.85 9.96
C ASN A 100 14.44 -6.50 10.20
N MET A 101 13.28 -6.28 9.57
CA MET A 101 12.42 -5.14 9.87
C MET A 101 11.43 -5.52 10.97
N ASP A 102 11.22 -4.67 11.96
CA ASP A 102 10.12 -4.84 12.90
C ASP A 102 8.86 -4.16 12.33
N GLY A 103 7.74 -4.88 12.27
CA GLY A 103 6.47 -4.35 11.77
C GLY A 103 6.46 -4.08 10.26
N GLY A 104 5.99 -2.88 9.89
CA GLY A 104 5.86 -2.42 8.51
C GLY A 104 5.91 -0.89 8.41
N ALA A 105 5.87 -0.42 7.17
CA ALA A 105 5.70 0.98 6.81
C ALA A 105 4.88 1.06 5.52
N GLY A 106 3.83 1.87 5.53
CA GLY A 106 2.90 2.01 4.43
C GLY A 106 2.68 3.45 4.02
N GLY A 107 2.29 3.64 2.77
CA GLY A 107 1.93 4.94 2.22
C GLY A 107 1.24 4.82 0.88
N ASP A 108 1.07 5.96 0.21
CA ASP A 108 0.56 6.02 -1.16
C ASP A 108 1.45 5.24 -2.13
N TRP A 109 2.76 5.19 -1.91
CA TRP A 109 3.71 4.43 -2.73
C TRP A 109 3.63 2.90 -2.59
N GLY A 110 2.90 2.39 -1.58
CA GLY A 110 2.77 0.96 -1.31
C GLY A 110 3.12 0.58 0.14
N GLN A 111 3.70 -0.60 0.32
CA GLN A 111 3.95 -1.20 1.62
C GLN A 111 5.36 -1.79 1.68
N ARG A 112 6.02 -1.62 2.81
CA ARG A 112 7.24 -2.34 3.20
C ARG A 112 6.95 -3.09 4.49
N VAL A 113 7.19 -4.38 4.52
CA VAL A 113 6.80 -5.24 5.65
C VAL A 113 7.91 -6.21 6.00
N ASN A 114 7.92 -6.70 7.24
CA ASN A 114 8.80 -7.78 7.65
C ASN A 114 8.64 -9.01 6.72
N ALA A 115 9.76 -9.45 6.12
CA ALA A 115 9.75 -10.54 5.15
C ALA A 115 9.34 -11.88 5.79
N GLU A 116 9.83 -12.17 6.99
CA GLU A 116 9.57 -13.43 7.67
C GLU A 116 8.07 -13.58 8.03
N ASN A 117 7.43 -12.50 8.48
CA ASN A 117 6.01 -12.46 8.79
C ASN A 117 5.14 -12.57 7.54
N LEU A 118 5.50 -11.86 6.46
CA LEU A 118 4.80 -11.98 5.19
C LEU A 118 4.83 -13.43 4.71
N LEU A 119 6.02 -14.04 4.62
CA LEU A 119 6.17 -15.44 4.19
C LEU A 119 5.39 -16.41 5.09
N ALA A 120 5.37 -16.19 6.40
CA ALA A 120 4.61 -17.02 7.34
C ALA A 120 3.08 -16.87 7.21
N THR A 121 2.59 -15.83 6.55
CA THR A 121 1.16 -15.51 6.41
C THR A 121 0.68 -15.48 4.96
N LEU A 122 1.53 -15.83 3.98
CA LEU A 122 1.21 -15.76 2.55
C LEU A 122 -0.01 -16.60 2.14
N ASP A 123 -0.20 -17.76 2.79
CA ASP A 123 -1.33 -18.66 2.50
C ASP A 123 -2.60 -18.32 3.31
N GLN A 124 -2.57 -17.26 4.11
CA GLN A 124 -3.74 -16.81 4.87
C GLN A 124 -4.59 -15.87 4.01
N ASP A 125 -5.89 -15.82 4.30
CA ASP A 125 -6.83 -14.90 3.60
C ASP A 125 -6.43 -13.42 3.75
N GLN A 126 -5.68 -13.08 4.80
CA GLN A 126 -5.21 -11.73 5.06
C GLN A 126 -3.88 -11.73 5.82
N THR A 127 -2.90 -10.97 5.32
CA THR A 127 -1.72 -10.57 6.11
C THR A 127 -2.05 -9.31 6.90
N VAL A 128 -2.14 -9.41 8.24
CA VAL A 128 -2.52 -8.28 9.10
C VAL A 128 -1.59 -7.07 8.96
N ILE A 129 -0.28 -7.29 8.84
CA ILE A 129 0.69 -6.20 8.70
C ILE A 129 0.48 -5.49 7.36
N VAL A 130 0.36 -6.22 6.25
CA VAL A 130 0.10 -5.60 4.94
C VAL A 130 -1.21 -4.81 4.96
N ALA A 131 -2.27 -5.36 5.58
CA ALA A 131 -3.54 -4.65 5.71
C ALA A 131 -3.42 -3.37 6.56
N HIS A 132 -2.63 -3.41 7.63
CA HIS A 132 -2.32 -2.25 8.48
C HIS A 132 -1.60 -1.17 7.67
N GLU A 133 -0.54 -1.54 6.93
CA GLU A 133 0.22 -0.61 6.10
C GLU A 133 -0.61 -0.01 4.94
N ILE A 134 -1.56 -0.78 4.39
CA ILE A 134 -2.55 -0.25 3.43
C ILE A 134 -3.42 0.83 4.09
N GLY A 135 -3.76 0.69 5.38
CA GLY A 135 -4.47 1.71 6.16
C GLY A 135 -3.76 3.06 6.17
N HIS A 136 -2.43 3.06 6.34
CA HIS A 136 -1.62 4.28 6.21
C HIS A 136 -1.65 4.87 4.80
N GLY A 137 -1.68 4.03 3.76
CA GLY A 137 -1.88 4.48 2.37
C GLY A 137 -3.24 5.16 2.14
N PHE A 138 -4.25 4.82 2.93
CA PHE A 138 -5.52 5.54 2.98
C PHE A 138 -5.50 6.75 3.95
N GLY A 139 -4.37 7.08 4.57
CA GLY A 139 -4.22 8.25 5.44
C GLY A 139 -4.66 8.04 6.89
N LEU A 140 -4.80 6.80 7.34
CA LEU A 140 -5.00 6.50 8.77
C LEU A 140 -3.65 6.53 9.50
N PRO A 141 -3.48 7.26 10.61
CA PRO A 141 -2.30 7.13 11.47
C PRO A 141 -2.34 5.82 12.28
N ASP A 142 -1.27 5.55 13.01
CA ASP A 142 -1.29 4.60 14.13
C ASP A 142 -2.17 5.13 15.27
N PHE A 143 -2.86 4.21 15.94
CA PHE A 143 -3.75 4.53 17.08
C PHE A 143 -3.35 3.76 18.34
N TYR A 144 -2.04 3.59 18.56
CA TYR A 144 -1.52 2.75 19.64
C TYR A 144 -1.68 3.39 21.02
N GLU A 145 -1.64 4.71 21.08
CA GLU A 145 -1.80 5.47 22.32
C GLU A 145 -3.27 5.85 22.55
N GLU A 146 -3.70 5.83 23.81
CA GLU A 146 -5.08 6.16 24.20
C GLU A 146 -5.52 7.56 23.72
N THR A 147 -4.57 8.50 23.61
CA THR A 147 -4.84 9.86 23.11
C THR A 147 -5.14 9.93 21.62
N ASP A 148 -4.69 8.95 20.86
CA ASP A 148 -4.86 8.93 19.41
C ASP A 148 -6.18 8.26 19.03
N LYS A 149 -6.66 7.32 19.87
CA LYS A 149 -7.89 6.55 19.65
C LYS A 149 -9.11 7.46 19.42
N PRO A 150 -10.03 7.07 18.52
CA PRO A 150 -11.24 7.85 18.28
C PRO A 150 -12.09 8.07 19.54
N THR A 151 -12.19 7.04 20.39
CA THR A 151 -12.84 7.05 21.71
C THR A 151 -12.25 5.93 22.57
N THR A 152 -12.31 6.04 23.91
CA THR A 152 -11.84 4.98 24.83
C THR A 152 -12.54 3.63 24.63
N ASP A 153 -13.82 3.62 24.26
CA ASP A 153 -14.59 2.39 24.03
C ASP A 153 -14.71 2.03 22.53
N PHE A 154 -13.77 2.46 21.69
CA PHE A 154 -13.83 2.18 20.25
C PHE A 154 -13.64 0.67 19.99
N PRO A 155 -14.45 0.02 19.14
CA PRO A 155 -14.31 -1.43 18.92
C PRO A 155 -13.02 -1.73 18.15
N VAL A 156 -12.40 -2.89 18.43
CA VAL A 156 -11.11 -3.37 17.88
C VAL A 156 -10.98 -3.18 16.36
N TYR A 157 -9.75 -2.89 15.92
CA TYR A 157 -9.42 -2.46 14.55
C TYR A 157 -7.91 -2.62 14.31
N ILE A 158 -7.48 -2.85 13.07
CA ILE A 158 -6.09 -3.23 12.81
C ILE A 158 -5.10 -2.08 12.98
N MET A 159 -5.55 -0.81 12.94
CA MET A 159 -4.70 0.35 13.18
C MET A 159 -4.31 0.55 14.65
N GLU A 160 -4.88 -0.24 15.57
CA GLU A 160 -4.36 -0.45 16.91
C GLU A 160 -3.62 -1.80 16.92
N ALA A 161 -2.28 -1.76 16.92
CA ALA A 161 -1.45 -2.95 16.76
C ALA A 161 -1.81 -4.03 17.78
N GLY A 162 -2.08 -5.23 17.27
CA GLY A 162 -2.43 -6.40 18.09
C GLY A 162 -3.86 -6.43 18.63
N SER A 163 -4.68 -5.40 18.43
CA SER A 163 -6.08 -5.41 18.89
C SER A 163 -6.97 -6.36 18.06
N SER A 164 -6.64 -6.56 16.79
CA SER A 164 -7.29 -7.48 15.85
C SER A 164 -6.28 -8.06 14.86
N MET A 165 -6.48 -9.32 14.47
CA MET A 165 -5.68 -10.00 13.44
C MET A 165 -6.33 -9.97 12.04
N THR A 166 -7.52 -9.40 11.92
CA THR A 166 -8.29 -9.29 10.67
C THR A 166 -8.92 -7.92 10.57
N VAL A 167 -9.16 -7.44 9.33
CA VAL A 167 -9.94 -6.22 9.10
C VAL A 167 -11.33 -6.36 9.74
N THR A 168 -11.78 -5.29 10.39
CA THR A 168 -13.03 -5.25 11.16
C THR A 168 -13.99 -4.21 10.57
N PRO A 169 -15.28 -4.20 11.00
CA PRO A 169 -16.20 -3.12 10.67
C PRO A 169 -15.73 -1.73 11.14
N SER A 170 -14.94 -1.66 12.21
CA SER A 170 -14.36 -0.41 12.73
C SER A 170 -13.34 0.18 11.76
N ASP A 171 -12.46 -0.63 11.17
CA ASP A 171 -11.53 -0.21 10.12
C ASP A 171 -12.28 0.40 8.93
N GLY A 172 -13.35 -0.28 8.50
CA GLY A 172 -14.23 0.23 7.44
C GLY A 172 -14.92 1.55 7.81
N TRP A 173 -15.26 1.76 9.08
CA TRP A 173 -15.78 3.05 9.55
C TRP A 173 -14.71 4.14 9.48
N MET A 174 -13.48 3.85 9.89
CA MET A 174 -12.37 4.80 9.85
C MET A 174 -12.07 5.24 8.41
N LEU A 175 -12.01 4.30 7.46
CA LEU A 175 -11.84 4.60 6.04
C LEU A 175 -12.99 5.45 5.48
N ARG A 176 -14.25 5.19 5.89
CA ARG A 176 -15.38 6.06 5.53
C ARG A 176 -15.21 7.48 6.08
N ARG A 177 -14.70 7.65 7.30
CA ARG A 177 -14.44 8.98 7.87
C ARG A 177 -13.34 9.72 7.12
N VAL A 178 -12.27 9.04 6.71
CA VAL A 178 -11.28 9.65 5.80
C VAL A 178 -11.98 10.11 4.52
N LEU A 179 -12.68 9.20 3.85
CA LEU A 179 -13.35 9.50 2.58
C LEU A 179 -14.29 10.69 2.70
N GLU A 180 -15.13 10.76 3.74
CA GLU A 180 -16.04 11.88 3.98
C GLU A 180 -15.33 13.24 4.03
N ASN A 181 -14.11 13.30 4.57
CA ASN A 181 -13.34 14.53 4.70
C ASN A 181 -12.61 14.92 3.41
N ILE A 182 -12.26 13.95 2.56
CA ILE A 182 -11.54 14.20 1.31
C ILE A 182 -12.44 14.10 0.07
N LYS A 183 -13.71 13.69 0.22
CA LYS A 183 -14.64 13.43 -0.88
C LYS A 183 -14.79 14.60 -1.83
N SER A 184 -14.75 15.83 -1.29
CA SER A 184 -14.86 17.07 -2.05
C SER A 184 -13.72 17.29 -3.05
N ARG A 185 -12.60 16.55 -2.92
CA ARG A 185 -11.48 16.57 -3.87
C ARG A 185 -11.81 15.82 -5.18
N TYR A 186 -12.83 14.96 -5.18
CA TYR A 186 -13.13 14.04 -6.28
C TYR A 186 -14.47 14.34 -6.94
N SER A 187 -14.57 14.05 -8.24
CA SER A 187 -15.84 14.01 -8.97
C SER A 187 -16.14 12.56 -9.33
N PHE A 188 -17.08 11.96 -8.60
CA PHE A 188 -17.59 10.61 -8.86
C PHE A 188 -18.65 10.60 -9.97
#